data_AF-A0A376RHJ5-F1
#
_entry.id   AF-A0A376RHJ5-F1
#
_cell.length_a   1.000
_cell.length_b   1.000
_cell.length_c   1.000
_cell.angle_alpha   90.00
_cell.angle_beta   90.00
_cell.angle_gamma   90.00
#
_symmetry.space_group_name_H-M   'P 1'
#
loop_
_entity.id
_entity.type
_entity.pdbx_description
1 polymer ?
#
loop_
_entity_poly.entity_id
_entity_poly.type
_entity_poly.pdbx_seq_one_letter_code
_entity_poly.pdbx_strand_id
1 'polypeptide(L)'
;MIKVEYVGICGSDVHGFESGPFIPPKDPNQEIGLGHECAGTVVAVGSRVRKFKPGDRVNIEPGVPCGHCRYCLEGNITSARTLILWRHNPLRGALTHYLCHPESFTYKLPDNMDTMEGALVEPAAVGCMPRCWQMLNRVEDNYSGSRLYWFDDVASVQMPGRNGNCRR
;
A
#
# COMPACT_ATOMS: atom_id res chain seq x y z
N MET A 1 -1.41 12.08 -7.40
CA MET A 1 -0.81 11.59 -8.65
C MET A 1 0.69 11.67 -8.51
N ILE A 2 1.35 10.57 -8.84
CA ILE A 2 2.78 10.34 -8.65
C ILE A 2 3.36 10.02 -10.03
N LYS A 3 4.46 10.68 -10.38
CA LYS A 3 5.31 10.30 -11.50
C LYS A 3 6.22 9.18 -11.00
N VAL A 4 6.05 7.99 -11.56
CA VAL A 4 6.81 6.81 -11.15
C VAL A 4 8.24 6.95 -11.67
N GLU A 5 9.21 6.64 -10.81
CA GLU A 5 10.63 6.68 -11.16
C GLU A 5 11.25 5.29 -11.15
N TYR A 6 10.90 4.47 -10.15
CA TYR A 6 11.38 3.10 -10.03
C TYR A 6 10.22 2.16 -9.72
N VAL A 7 10.31 0.97 -10.33
CA VAL A 7 9.44 -0.17 -10.04
C VAL A 7 10.32 -1.40 -9.87
N GLY A 8 10.24 -2.04 -8.71
CA GLY A 8 10.86 -3.33 -8.45
C GLY A 8 10.10 -4.49 -9.12
N ILE A 9 10.80 -5.59 -9.33
CA ILE A 9 10.25 -6.80 -9.95
C ILE A 9 10.34 -7.93 -8.94
N CYS A 10 9.18 -8.46 -8.57
CA CYS A 10 9.04 -9.61 -7.69
C CYS A 10 8.77 -10.89 -8.47
N GLY A 11 8.88 -12.04 -7.79
CA GLY A 11 8.47 -13.33 -8.36
C GLY A 11 6.99 -13.38 -8.77
N SER A 12 6.13 -12.62 -8.08
CA SER A 12 4.71 -12.50 -8.47
C SER A 12 4.52 -11.75 -9.79
N ASP A 13 5.42 -10.83 -10.13
CA ASP A 13 5.38 -10.12 -11.40
C ASP A 13 5.82 -11.02 -12.56
N VAL A 14 6.86 -11.83 -12.34
CA VAL A 14 7.34 -12.86 -13.29
C VAL A 14 6.24 -13.90 -13.54
N HIS A 15 5.64 -14.43 -12.47
CA HIS A 15 4.52 -15.37 -12.61
C HIS A 15 3.35 -14.76 -13.41
N GLY A 16 2.99 -13.50 -13.10
CA GLY A 16 1.96 -12.77 -13.82
C GLY A 16 2.24 -12.59 -15.32
N PHE A 17 3.52 -12.44 -15.68
CA PHE A 17 3.96 -12.34 -17.08
C PHE A 17 3.93 -13.71 -17.80
N GLU A 18 4.39 -14.77 -17.15
CA GLU A 18 4.51 -16.10 -17.76
C GLU A 18 3.17 -16.84 -17.85
N SER A 19 2.35 -16.76 -16.80
CA SER A 19 1.15 -17.60 -16.62
C SER A 19 -0.15 -16.80 -16.49
N GLY A 20 -0.08 -15.46 -16.51
CA GLY A 20 -1.22 -14.60 -16.23
C GLY A 20 -1.49 -14.43 -14.72
N PRO A 21 -2.55 -13.68 -14.35
CA PRO A 21 -2.85 -13.39 -12.95
C PRO A 21 -3.34 -14.65 -12.21
N PHE A 22 -2.97 -14.77 -10.93
CA PHE A 22 -3.42 -15.86 -10.06
C PHE A 22 -4.95 -16.04 -10.02
N ILE A 23 -5.69 -14.92 -10.07
CA ILE A 23 -7.14 -14.93 -10.20
C ILE A 23 -7.47 -14.42 -11.61
N PRO A 24 -8.04 -15.28 -12.48
CA PRO A 24 -8.45 -14.86 -13.81
C PRO A 24 -9.41 -13.66 -13.75
N PRO A 25 -9.25 -12.66 -14.63
CA PRO A 25 -10.17 -11.54 -14.68
C PRO A 25 -11.57 -12.01 -15.10
N LYS A 26 -12.60 -11.30 -14.63
CA LYS A 26 -13.99 -11.56 -15.05
C LYS A 26 -14.22 -11.21 -16.53
N ASP A 27 -13.50 -10.21 -17.02
CA ASP A 27 -13.50 -9.81 -18.42
C ASP A 27 -12.23 -10.36 -19.09
N PRO A 28 -12.34 -11.22 -20.11
CA PRO A 28 -11.21 -11.74 -20.86
C PRO A 28 -10.37 -10.66 -21.56
N ASN A 29 -10.95 -9.49 -21.84
CA ASN A 29 -10.27 -8.37 -22.49
C ASN A 29 -9.67 -7.36 -21.50
N GLN A 30 -9.75 -7.65 -20.19
CA GLN A 30 -9.21 -6.78 -19.16
C GLN A 30 -7.70 -6.63 -19.32
N GLU A 31 -7.23 -5.38 -19.44
CA GLU A 31 -5.79 -5.09 -19.36
C GLU A 31 -5.25 -5.46 -17.97
N ILE A 32 -4.09 -6.13 -17.96
CA ILE A 32 -3.45 -6.67 -16.77
C ILE A 32 -2.15 -5.91 -16.54
N GLY A 33 -2.19 -4.92 -15.65
CA GLY A 33 -1.00 -4.19 -15.25
C GLY A 33 -0.09 -5.02 -14.34
N LEU A 34 1.22 -4.83 -14.52
CA LEU A 34 2.25 -5.46 -13.71
C LEU A 34 2.97 -4.44 -12.79
N GLY A 35 3.66 -4.94 -11.76
CA GLY A 35 4.44 -4.14 -10.80
C GLY A 35 3.64 -3.69 -9.58
N HIS A 36 4.26 -3.80 -8.40
CA HIS A 36 3.67 -3.35 -7.13
C HIS A 36 4.67 -2.75 -6.14
N GLU A 37 5.97 -2.89 -6.40
CA GLU A 37 7.05 -2.31 -5.62
C GLU A 37 7.45 -0.99 -6.29
N CYS A 38 7.04 0.19 -5.80
CA CYS A 38 7.39 1.43 -6.53
C CYS A 38 7.53 2.67 -5.65
N ALA A 39 8.22 3.64 -6.23
CA ALA A 39 8.39 4.98 -5.67
C ALA A 39 8.57 6.02 -6.78
N GLY A 40 8.39 7.28 -6.40
CA GLY A 40 8.52 8.39 -7.34
C GLY A 40 8.19 9.73 -6.71
N THR A 41 7.83 10.69 -7.55
CA THR A 41 7.62 12.09 -7.14
C THR A 41 6.16 12.50 -7.31
N VAL A 42 5.59 13.14 -6.29
CA VAL A 42 4.23 13.69 -6.35
C VAL A 42 4.20 14.83 -7.37
N VAL A 43 3.28 14.76 -8.33
CA VAL A 43 3.09 15.80 -9.36
C VAL A 43 1.77 16.55 -9.21
N ALA A 44 0.78 15.95 -8.57
CA ALA A 44 -0.49 16.60 -8.25
C ALA A 44 -1.14 15.92 -7.04
N VAL A 45 -1.96 16.66 -6.30
CA VAL A 45 -2.70 16.15 -5.13
C VAL A 45 -4.18 16.47 -5.25
N GLY A 46 -5.03 15.64 -4.64
CA GLY A 46 -6.47 15.91 -4.57
C GLY A 46 -6.78 17.06 -3.61
N SER A 47 -7.95 17.69 -3.77
CA SER A 47 -8.36 18.87 -2.96
C SER A 47 -8.40 18.63 -1.44
N ARG A 48 -8.57 17.37 -1.02
CA ARG A 48 -8.62 16.95 0.39
C ARG A 48 -7.28 16.45 0.94
N VAL A 49 -6.23 16.37 0.13
CA VAL A 49 -4.92 15.89 0.56
C VAL A 49 -4.23 16.95 1.43
N ARG A 50 -3.53 16.52 2.50
CA ARG A 50 -2.87 17.41 3.47
C ARG A 50 -1.41 17.05 3.75
N LYS A 51 -1.03 15.78 3.65
CA LYS A 51 0.32 15.24 3.94
C LYS A 51 1.35 15.53 2.85
N PHE A 52 0.91 15.80 1.61
CA PHE A 52 1.78 15.86 0.45
C PHE A 52 1.57 17.12 -0.38
N LYS A 53 2.63 17.54 -1.06
CA LYS A 53 2.62 18.58 -2.10
C LYS A 53 3.42 18.12 -3.32
N PRO A 54 3.20 18.72 -4.50
CA PRO A 54 4.05 18.47 -5.66
C PRO A 54 5.54 18.65 -5.33
N GLY A 55 6.37 17.73 -5.82
CA GLY A 55 7.81 17.66 -5.55
C GLY A 55 8.21 16.77 -4.37
N ASP A 56 7.29 16.34 -3.51
CA ASP A 56 7.62 15.36 -2.47
C ASP A 56 7.93 13.99 -3.10
N ARG A 57 9.03 13.37 -2.66
CA ARG A 57 9.41 12.00 -3.02
C ARG A 57 8.72 11.02 -2.08
N VAL A 58 8.13 9.98 -2.65
CA VAL A 58 7.25 9.06 -1.92
C VAL A 58 7.45 7.62 -2.37
N ASN A 59 7.25 6.68 -1.45
CA ASN A 59 6.96 5.28 -1.75
C ASN A 59 5.48 4.97 -1.45
N ILE A 60 5.08 3.75 -1.81
CA ILE A 60 3.68 3.37 -1.85
C ILE A 60 3.49 1.99 -1.24
N GLU A 61 2.57 1.90 -0.29
CA GLU A 61 2.05 0.64 0.20
C GLU A 61 0.97 0.16 -0.78
N PRO A 62 1.20 -0.93 -1.54
CA PRO A 62 0.32 -1.31 -2.64
C PRO A 62 -1.04 -1.85 -2.17
N GLY A 63 -1.14 -2.28 -0.91
CA GLY A 63 -2.36 -2.81 -0.30
C GLY A 63 -3.22 -1.75 0.37
N VAL A 64 -4.35 -1.41 -0.24
CA VAL A 64 -5.33 -0.50 0.35
C VAL A 64 -6.48 -1.30 0.99
N PRO A 65 -6.55 -1.41 2.34
CA PRO A 65 -7.62 -2.12 3.02
C PRO A 65 -8.95 -1.35 2.94
N CYS A 66 -10.05 -2.06 3.15
CA CYS A 66 -11.38 -1.44 3.18
C CYS A 66 -11.62 -0.51 4.39
N GLY A 67 -10.85 -0.66 5.46
CA GLY A 67 -10.93 0.17 6.67
C GLY A 67 -12.12 -0.11 7.60
N HIS A 68 -13.03 -1.02 7.26
CA HIS A 68 -14.27 -1.24 8.03
C HIS A 68 -14.59 -2.71 8.33
N CYS A 69 -13.82 -3.68 7.85
CA CYS A 69 -14.04 -5.09 8.18
C CYS A 69 -13.37 -5.45 9.51
N ARG A 70 -13.76 -6.59 10.12
CA ARG A 70 -13.20 -7.04 11.40
C ARG A 70 -11.68 -7.02 11.43
N TYR A 71 -11.03 -7.47 10.35
CA TYR A 71 -9.57 -7.53 10.25
C TYR A 71 -8.94 -6.13 10.24
N CYS A 72 -9.57 -5.16 9.59
CA CYS A 72 -9.10 -3.78 9.62
C CYS A 72 -9.24 -3.17 11.02
N LEU A 73 -10.36 -3.44 11.70
CA LEU A 73 -10.62 -2.94 13.05
C LEU A 73 -9.73 -3.60 14.11
N GLU A 74 -9.32 -4.84 13.88
CA GLU A 74 -8.36 -5.60 14.70
C GLU A 74 -6.89 -5.26 14.38
N GLY A 75 -6.63 -4.36 13.41
CA GLY A 75 -5.28 -3.98 12.98
C GLY A 75 -4.59 -5.00 12.06
N ASN A 76 -5.23 -6.12 11.74
CA ASN A 76 -4.72 -7.16 10.84
C ASN A 76 -5.08 -6.87 9.38
N ILE A 77 -4.59 -5.75 8.85
CA ILE A 77 -4.95 -5.23 7.52
C ILE A 77 -4.50 -6.14 6.37
N THR A 78 -3.43 -6.92 6.56
CA THR A 78 -2.93 -7.88 5.56
C THR A 78 -3.86 -9.07 5.37
N SER A 79 -4.62 -9.44 6.42
CA SER A 79 -5.63 -10.50 6.36
C SER A 79 -7.00 -10.00 5.89
N ALA A 80 -7.14 -8.72 5.55
CA ALA A 80 -8.39 -8.18 5.05
C ALA A 80 -8.71 -8.76 3.67
N ARG A 81 -9.84 -9.47 3.55
CA ARG A 81 -10.31 -10.06 2.28
C ARG A 81 -10.66 -9.03 1.20
N THR A 82 -10.76 -7.76 1.58
CA THR A 82 -11.08 -6.62 0.72
C THR A 82 -9.87 -5.69 0.56
N LEU A 83 -8.66 -6.22 0.74
CA LEU A 83 -7.43 -5.53 0.42
C LEU A 83 -7.37 -5.32 -1.11
N ILE A 84 -7.42 -4.07 -1.54
CA ILE A 84 -7.14 -3.71 -2.92
C ILE A 84 -5.63 -3.72 -3.05
N LEU A 85 -5.11 -4.86 -3.46
CA LEU A 85 -3.74 -4.95 -3.96
C LEU A 85 -3.75 -4.47 -5.41
N TRP A 86 -2.73 -3.69 -5.78
CA TRP A 86 -2.35 -3.62 -7.19
C TRP A 86 -2.20 -5.06 -7.72
N ARG A 87 -2.77 -5.32 -8.90
CA ARG A 87 -2.98 -6.67 -9.50
C ARG A 87 -4.20 -7.48 -9.07
N HIS A 88 -5.15 -6.97 -8.27
CA HIS A 88 -6.39 -7.72 -7.99
C HIS A 88 -7.69 -7.03 -8.42
N ASN A 89 -7.88 -5.72 -8.20
CA ASN A 89 -9.14 -5.07 -8.59
C ASN A 89 -9.14 -3.53 -8.46
N PRO A 90 -9.17 -2.73 -9.55
CA PRO A 90 -8.82 -3.11 -10.92
C PRO A 90 -7.35 -3.57 -11.01
N LEU A 91 -7.01 -4.34 -12.05
CA LEU A 91 -5.66 -4.85 -12.32
C LEU A 91 -4.70 -3.72 -12.77
N ARG A 92 -4.57 -2.67 -11.96
CA ARG A 92 -3.63 -1.57 -12.17
C ARG A 92 -2.26 -2.01 -11.64
N GLY A 93 -1.24 -1.84 -12.47
CA GLY A 93 0.15 -2.09 -12.12
C GLY A 93 0.93 -0.79 -11.97
N ALA A 94 2.05 -0.86 -11.24
CA ALA A 94 2.95 0.26 -11.04
C ALA A 94 3.86 0.54 -12.25
N LEU A 95 3.98 -0.39 -13.20
CA LEU A 95 4.73 -0.21 -14.46
C LEU A 95 4.01 0.75 -15.41
N THR A 96 3.99 2.03 -15.05
CA THR A 96 3.37 3.14 -15.77
C THR A 96 4.14 4.43 -15.47
N HIS A 97 4.02 5.46 -16.32
CA HIS A 97 4.63 6.77 -16.04
C HIS A 97 3.97 7.49 -14.87
N TYR A 98 2.66 7.29 -14.67
CA TYR A 98 1.88 8.00 -13.66
C TYR A 98 0.88 7.08 -12.98
N LEU A 99 0.75 7.24 -11.67
CA LEU A 99 -0.23 6.51 -10.89
C LEU A 99 -0.90 7.40 -9.83
N CYS A 100 -2.13 7.04 -9.46
CA CYS A 100 -2.87 7.67 -8.39
C CYS A 100 -3.01 6.67 -7.25
N HIS A 101 -2.71 7.12 -6.03
CA HIS A 101 -2.77 6.30 -4.83
C HIS A 101 -3.32 7.12 -3.64
N PRO A 102 -4.05 6.52 -2.70
CA PRO A 102 -4.52 7.19 -1.50
C PRO A 102 -3.38 7.75 -0.63
N GLU A 103 -3.58 8.94 -0.10
CA GLU A 103 -2.64 9.61 0.80
C GLU A 103 -2.34 8.82 2.09
N SER A 104 -3.30 8.01 2.56
CA SER A 104 -3.15 7.21 3.77
C SER A 104 -2.13 6.08 3.63
N PHE A 105 -1.89 5.60 2.41
CA PHE A 105 -0.98 4.49 2.08
C PHE A 105 0.19 4.94 1.19
N THR A 106 0.40 6.24 1.13
CA THR A 106 1.60 6.85 0.55
C THR A 106 2.46 7.36 1.70
N TYR A 107 3.79 7.21 1.61
CA TYR A 107 4.71 7.70 2.63
C TYR A 107 5.82 8.53 2.00
N LYS A 108 6.19 9.61 2.69
CA LYS A 108 7.25 10.51 2.24
C LYS A 108 8.60 9.87 2.54
N LEU A 109 9.50 9.89 1.56
CA LEU A 109 10.87 9.44 1.73
C LEU A 109 11.67 10.48 2.52
N PRO A 110 12.50 10.06 3.49
CA PRO A 110 13.49 10.92 4.12
C PRO A 110 14.44 11.55 3.08
N ASP A 111 15.02 12.70 3.40
CA ASP A 111 15.92 13.42 2.49
C ASP A 111 17.17 12.60 2.12
N ASN A 112 17.60 11.70 3.00
CA ASN A 112 18.75 10.82 2.80
C ASN A 112 18.41 9.47 2.13
N MET A 113 17.17 9.26 1.69
CA MET A 113 16.75 8.04 1.01
C MET A 113 16.28 8.37 -0.40
N ASP A 114 16.80 7.68 -1.42
CA ASP A 114 16.41 7.89 -2.82
C ASP A 114 15.15 7.11 -3.23
N THR A 115 14.63 7.35 -4.44
CA THR A 115 13.41 6.68 -4.93
C THR A 115 13.66 5.22 -5.34
N MET A 116 14.89 4.80 -5.59
CA MET A 116 15.20 3.39 -5.81
C MET A 116 15.10 2.62 -4.48
N GLU A 117 15.72 3.15 -3.41
CA GLU A 117 15.58 2.63 -2.05
C GLU A 117 14.11 2.65 -1.61
N GLY A 118 13.38 3.72 -1.94
CA GLY A 118 11.94 3.83 -1.70
C GLY A 118 11.13 2.69 -2.33
N ALA A 119 11.46 2.28 -3.56
CA ALA A 119 10.79 1.16 -4.24
C ALA A 119 11.08 -0.18 -3.56
N LEU A 120 12.28 -0.36 -2.98
CA LEU A 120 12.69 -1.56 -2.25
C LEU A 120 12.08 -1.65 -0.84
N VAL A 121 11.37 -0.63 -0.37
CA VAL A 121 10.69 -0.68 0.94
C VAL A 121 9.61 -1.75 0.98
N GLU A 122 8.89 -1.99 -0.13
CA GLU A 122 7.86 -3.03 -0.21
C GLU A 122 8.44 -4.43 0.09
N PRO A 123 9.47 -4.92 -0.63
CA PRO A 123 10.01 -6.25 -0.35
C PRO A 123 10.73 -6.30 1.01
N ALA A 124 11.32 -5.18 1.45
CA ALA A 124 11.91 -5.08 2.79
C ALA A 124 10.86 -5.21 3.91
N ALA A 125 9.65 -4.64 3.71
CA ALA A 125 8.54 -4.76 4.66
C ALA A 125 8.07 -6.21 4.76
N VAL A 126 7.95 -6.92 3.63
CA VAL A 126 7.64 -8.37 3.62
C VAL A 126 8.66 -9.16 4.43
N GLY A 127 9.97 -8.87 4.29
CA GLY A 127 11.03 -9.51 5.06
C GLY A 127 11.01 -9.20 6.57
N CYS A 128 10.52 -8.02 6.96
CA CYS A 128 10.42 -7.62 8.37
C CYS A 128 9.20 -8.22 9.10
N MET A 129 8.11 -8.47 8.39
CA MET A 129 6.84 -8.96 8.95
C MET A 129 6.96 -10.25 9.78
N PRO A 130 7.66 -11.32 9.34
CA PRO A 130 7.86 -12.53 10.14
C PRO A 130 8.54 -12.26 11.48
N ARG A 131 9.45 -11.28 11.53
CA ARG A 131 10.23 -10.97 12.72
C ARG A 131 9.44 -10.14 13.72
N CYS A 132 8.63 -9.19 13.24
CA CYS A 132 7.66 -8.48 14.08
C CYS A 132 6.60 -9.44 14.64
N TRP A 133 6.10 -10.39 13.84
CA TRP A 133 5.16 -11.41 14.32
C TRP A 133 5.79 -12.36 15.34
N GLN A 134 7.02 -12.86 15.11
CA GLN A 134 7.72 -13.71 16.08
C GLN A 134 8.08 -12.96 17.38
N MET A 135 8.41 -11.67 17.30
CA MET A 135 8.62 -10.83 18.49
C MET A 135 7.31 -10.61 19.24
N LEU A 136 6.20 -10.33 18.57
CA LEU A 136 4.88 -10.18 19.21
C LEU A 136 4.45 -11.45 19.95
N ASN A 137 4.61 -12.64 19.35
CA ASN A 137 4.29 -13.90 20.02
C ASN A 137 5.25 -14.22 21.18
N ARG A 138 6.52 -13.77 21.14
CA ARG A 138 7.45 -13.92 22.29
C ARG A 138 7.21 -12.89 23.40
N VAL A 139 6.61 -11.75 23.08
CA VAL A 139 6.28 -10.68 24.03
C VAL A 139 4.94 -10.95 24.72
N GLU A 140 3.98 -11.60 24.04
CA GLU A 140 2.72 -12.05 24.67
C GLU A 140 2.95 -13.04 25.83
N ASP A 141 3.98 -13.90 25.74
CA ASP A 141 4.33 -14.84 26.82
C ASP A 141 4.98 -14.16 28.04
N ASN A 142 5.41 -12.89 27.97
CA ASN A 142 6.19 -12.25 29.04
C ASN A 142 5.73 -10.85 29.46
N TYR A 143 4.76 -10.22 28.80
CA TYR A 143 4.32 -8.86 29.16
C TYR A 143 2.80 -8.68 29.03
N SER A 144 2.09 -8.91 30.12
CA SER A 144 0.71 -8.45 30.31
C SER A 144 0.66 -6.92 30.52
N GLY A 145 1.00 -6.10 29.53
CA GLY A 145 0.77 -4.65 29.71
C GLY A 145 1.38 -3.62 28.78
N SER A 146 2.21 -3.95 27.79
CA SER A 146 2.86 -2.92 26.95
C SER A 146 2.46 -3.06 25.48
N ARG A 147 1.38 -2.37 25.10
CA ARG A 147 1.02 -2.05 23.71
C ARG A 147 2.16 -1.23 23.09
N LEU A 148 2.90 -1.80 22.15
CA LEU A 148 3.96 -1.09 21.42
C LEU A 148 3.34 -0.06 20.45
N TYR A 149 3.85 1.16 20.58
CA TYR A 149 3.43 2.41 19.94
C TYR A 149 3.70 2.50 18.42
N TRP A 150 3.17 1.56 17.63
CA TRP A 150 3.11 1.69 16.16
C TRP A 150 1.72 2.14 15.66
N PHE A 151 0.75 2.30 16.57
CA PHE A 151 -0.67 2.46 16.23
C PHE A 151 -1.34 3.73 16.77
N ASP A 152 -0.63 4.59 17.51
CA ASP A 152 -1.27 5.74 18.16
C ASP A 152 -1.63 6.89 17.20
N ASP A 153 -1.02 6.95 16.01
CA ASP A 153 -1.33 8.00 15.01
C ASP A 153 -2.46 7.64 14.04
N VAL A 154 -3.01 6.42 14.09
CA VAL A 154 -4.16 6.03 13.24
C VAL A 154 -5.51 6.14 13.98
N ALA A 155 -5.48 6.34 15.29
CA ALA A 155 -6.68 6.36 16.13
C ALA A 155 -7.37 7.73 16.25
N SER A 156 -6.81 8.81 15.67
CA SER A 156 -7.35 10.18 15.85
C SER A 156 -8.06 10.77 14.62
N VAL A 157 -8.20 10.04 13.51
CA VAL A 157 -9.04 10.53 12.39
C VAL A 157 -10.51 10.19 12.66
N GLN A 158 -11.12 10.99 13.52
CA GLN A 158 -12.55 11.04 13.74
C GLN A 158 -13.23 11.47 12.42
N MET A 159 -13.85 10.54 11.70
CA MET A 159 -14.51 10.84 10.43
C MET A 159 -15.82 11.62 10.65
N PRO A 160 -15.97 12.87 10.15
CA PRO A 160 -17.27 13.53 10.13
C PRO A 160 -18.02 13.15 8.86
N GLY A 161 -19.21 12.57 9.03
CA GLY A 161 -20.35 12.80 8.14
C GLY A 161 -20.35 12.08 6.79
N ARG A 162 -21.25 11.10 6.68
CA ARG A 162 -21.80 10.63 5.40
C ARG A 162 -22.34 11.81 4.59
N ASN A 163 -21.96 11.92 3.31
CA ASN A 163 -22.84 12.14 2.15
C ASN A 163 -22.00 12.47 0.90
N GLY A 164 -22.35 11.88 -0.23
CA GLY A 164 -21.98 12.40 -1.55
C GLY A 164 -21.34 11.37 -2.47
N ASN A 165 -22.15 10.88 -3.40
CA ASN A 165 -21.78 10.11 -4.59
C ASN A 165 -20.50 10.60 -5.27
N CYS A 166 -19.63 9.68 -5.67
CA CYS A 166 -18.75 9.89 -6.81
C CYS A 166 -18.89 8.69 -7.76
N ARG A 167 -19.63 8.91 -8.84
CA ARG A 167 -19.71 8.00 -9.99
C ARG A 167 -18.67 8.43 -11.02
N ARG A 168 -18.05 7.39 -11.60
CA ARG A 168 -17.14 7.33 -12.77
C ARG A 168 -15.71 7.79 -12.54
#